data_AF-A0A3E4R2Y6-F1
#
_entry.id   AF-A0A3E4R2Y6-F1
#
_cell.length_a   1.000
_cell.length_b   1.000
_cell.length_c   1.000
_cell.angle_alpha   90.00
_cell.angle_beta   90.00
_cell.angle_gamma   90.00
#
_symmetry.space_group_name_H-M   'P 1'
#
loop_
_entity.id
_entity.type
_entity.pdbx_description
1 polymer ?
#
loop_
_entity_poly.entity_id
_entity_poly.type
_entity_poly.pdbx_seq_one_letter_code
_entity_poly.pdbx_strand_id
1 'polypeptide(L)'
;MEELTGIAVGSIGMSLMEFCHCTPHEFFCIYKSWEQTRMREPWERTRFLACCVLQPYSKKALKVTDVCRFEWDAERKATASAEESTRERFEELKRKAGM
;
A
#
# COMPACT_ATOMS: atom_id res chain seq x y z
N MET A 1 8.01 -13.60 -23.65
CA MET A 1 7.31 -14.64 -22.85
C MET A 1 8.16 -15.04 -21.66
N GLU A 2 9.40 -15.51 -21.86
CA GLU A 2 10.29 -15.94 -20.77
C GLU A 2 10.55 -14.85 -19.71
N GLU A 3 10.75 -13.59 -20.12
CA GLU A 3 10.93 -12.46 -19.19
C GLU A 3 9.70 -12.21 -18.30
N LEU A 4 8.50 -12.24 -18.89
CA LEU A 4 7.25 -12.04 -18.14
C LEU A 4 6.99 -13.21 -17.19
N THR A 5 7.33 -14.44 -17.60
CA THR A 5 7.28 -15.61 -16.71
C THR A 5 8.25 -15.48 -15.54
N GLY A 6 9.47 -14.97 -15.78
CA GLY A 6 10.45 -14.71 -14.72
C GLY A 6 9.97 -13.69 -13.70
N ILE A 7 9.34 -12.60 -14.16
CA ILE A 7 8.72 -11.60 -13.28
C ILE A 7 7.54 -12.22 -12.51
N ALA A 8 6.62 -12.90 -13.20
CA ALA A 8 5.43 -13.49 -12.60
C ALA A 8 5.77 -14.52 -11.51
N VAL A 9 6.60 -15.49 -11.85
CA VAL A 9 6.88 -16.63 -10.97
C VAL A 9 7.99 -16.32 -9.97
N GLY A 10 9.03 -15.62 -10.41
CA GLY A 10 10.20 -15.34 -9.57
C GLY A 10 10.05 -14.12 -8.67
N SER A 11 9.32 -13.09 -9.09
CA SER A 11 9.27 -11.81 -8.36
C SER A 11 7.90 -11.49 -7.76
N ILE A 12 6.82 -11.75 -8.50
CA ILE A 12 5.45 -11.53 -8.02
C ILE A 12 5.01 -12.70 -7.11
N GLY A 13 5.50 -13.91 -7.39
CA GLY A 13 5.17 -15.12 -6.62
C GLY A 13 3.92 -15.83 -7.12
N MET A 14 3.52 -15.62 -8.38
CA MET A 14 2.46 -16.40 -9.03
C MET A 14 2.98 -17.80 -9.39
N SER A 15 2.11 -18.80 -9.36
CA SER A 15 2.46 -20.09 -9.98
C SER A 15 2.54 -19.96 -11.51
N LEU A 16 3.30 -20.85 -12.14
CA LEU A 16 3.34 -20.94 -13.60
C LEU A 16 1.94 -21.18 -14.19
N MET A 17 1.12 -21.97 -13.50
CA MET A 17 -0.24 -22.28 -13.90
C MET A 17 -1.13 -21.02 -13.89
N GLU A 18 -1.10 -20.24 -12.81
CA GLU A 18 -1.84 -18.98 -12.73
C GLU A 18 -1.40 -18.01 -13.83
N PHE A 19 -0.10 -17.88 -14.07
CA PHE A 19 0.42 -17.01 -15.14
C PHE A 19 -0.07 -17.45 -16.52
N CYS A 20 -0.04 -18.75 -16.84
CA CYS A 20 -0.52 -19.28 -18.12
C CYS A 20 -2.04 -19.14 -18.29
N HIS A 21 -2.80 -19.08 -17.20
CA HIS A 21 -4.25 -18.91 -17.22
C HIS A 21 -4.70 -17.45 -17.18
N CYS A 22 -3.81 -16.51 -16.83
CA CYS A 22 -4.13 -15.08 -16.90
C CYS A 22 -4.27 -14.60 -18.34
N THR A 23 -5.28 -13.78 -18.57
CA THR A 23 -5.31 -12.92 -19.76
C THR A 23 -4.18 -11.87 -19.68
N PRO A 24 -3.70 -11.35 -20.82
CA PRO A 24 -2.71 -10.29 -20.81
C PRO A 24 -3.12 -9.05 -20.00
N HIS A 25 -4.42 -8.74 -19.96
CA HIS A 25 -4.94 -7.61 -19.19
C HIS A 25 -4.88 -7.87 -17.67
N GLU A 26 -5.27 -9.07 -17.22
CA GLU A 26 -5.17 -9.44 -15.81
C GLU A 26 -3.71 -9.42 -15.33
N PHE A 27 -2.80 -10.00 -16.12
CA PHE A 27 -1.38 -9.96 -15.78
C PHE A 27 -0.84 -8.53 -15.75
N PHE A 28 -1.25 -7.68 -16.69
CA PHE A 28 -0.86 -6.26 -16.68
C PHE A 28 -1.32 -5.56 -15.38
N CYS A 29 -2.56 -5.77 -14.94
CA CYS A 29 -3.07 -5.19 -13.70
C CYS A 29 -2.28 -5.67 -12.47
N ILE A 30 -1.97 -6.97 -12.39
CA ILE A 30 -1.15 -7.55 -11.32
C ILE A 30 0.25 -6.93 -11.35
N TYR A 31 0.89 -6.89 -12.52
CA TYR A 31 2.21 -6.30 -12.71
C TYR A 31 2.25 -4.84 -12.26
N LYS A 32 1.27 -4.02 -12.68
CA LYS A 32 1.21 -2.60 -12.31
C LYS A 32 1.08 -2.42 -10.80
N SER A 33 0.26 -3.22 -10.13
CA SER A 33 0.11 -3.18 -8.67
C SER A 33 1.40 -3.57 -7.95
N TRP A 34 2.05 -4.65 -8.41
CA TRP A 34 3.33 -5.09 -7.87
C TRP A 34 4.44 -4.06 -8.07
N GLU A 35 4.57 -3.50 -9.28
CA GLU A 35 5.56 -2.49 -9.63
C GLU A 35 5.42 -1.24 -8.76
N GLN A 36 4.18 -0.76 -8.56
CA GLN A 36 3.89 0.36 -7.68
C GLN A 36 4.30 0.08 -6.24
N THR A 37 3.96 -1.10 -5.71
CA THR A 37 4.34 -1.49 -4.34
C THR A 37 5.86 -1.57 -4.19
N ARG A 38 6.54 -2.23 -5.14
CA ARG A 38 8.00 -2.40 -5.14
C ARG A 38 8.74 -1.07 -5.23
N MET A 39 8.19 -0.10 -5.97
CA MET A 39 8.74 1.25 -6.02
C MET A 39 8.50 2.01 -4.71
N ARG A 40 7.29 1.96 -4.15
CA ARG A 40 6.89 2.78 -3.00
C ARG A 40 7.50 2.29 -1.69
N GLU A 41 7.60 0.98 -1.48
CA GLU A 41 8.00 0.39 -0.18
C GLU A 41 9.40 0.80 0.31
N PRO A 42 10.46 0.80 -0.52
CA PRO A 42 11.78 1.25 -0.06
C PRO A 42 11.79 2.71 0.39
N TRP A 43 11.05 3.56 -0.31
CA TRP A 43 10.91 4.98 0.05
C TRP A 43 10.15 5.15 1.36
N GLU A 44 9.07 4.40 1.58
CA GLU A 44 8.33 4.42 2.84
C GLU A 44 9.19 3.95 4.02
N ARG A 45 9.93 2.84 3.85
CA ARG A 45 10.84 2.32 4.88
C ARG A 45 11.94 3.32 5.22
N THR A 46 12.54 3.93 4.20
CA THR A 46 13.60 4.93 4.37
C THR A 46 13.05 6.19 5.05
N ARG A 47 11.88 6.66 4.63
CA ARG A 47 11.19 7.82 5.22
C ARG A 47 10.84 7.58 6.69
N PHE A 48 10.37 6.38 7.02
CA PHE A 48 10.08 5.99 8.40
C PHE A 48 11.35 5.99 9.26
N LEU A 49 12.43 5.35 8.79
CA LEU A 49 13.71 5.34 9.51
C LEU A 49 14.25 6.75 9.73
N ALA A 50 14.22 7.60 8.69
CA ALA A 50 14.62 9.00 8.80
C ALA A 50 13.77 9.75 9.83
N CYS A 51 12.45 9.50 9.88
CA CYS A 51 11.57 10.07 10.89
C CYS A 51 12.00 9.66 12.30
N CYS A 52 12.31 8.39 12.54
CA CYS A 52 12.80 7.91 13.83
C CYS A 52 14.14 8.55 14.24
N VAL A 53 15.06 8.70 13.29
CA VAL A 53 16.37 9.34 13.53
C VAL A 53 16.22 10.83 13.86
N LEU A 54 15.30 11.52 13.20
CA LEU A 54 15.07 12.96 13.39
C LEU A 54 14.20 13.27 14.63
N GLN A 55 13.37 12.33 15.08
CA GLN A 55 12.40 12.54 16.16
C GLN A 55 13.01 13.14 17.44
N PRO A 56 14.19 12.72 17.95
CA PRO A 56 14.79 13.29 19.15
C PRO A 56 15.22 14.76 19.02
N TYR A 57 15.43 15.24 17.79
CA TYR A 57 15.86 16.60 17.50
C TYR A 57 14.71 17.56 17.17
N SER A 58 13.48 17.04 17.14
CA SER A 58 12.28 17.81 16.87
C SER A 58 11.55 18.20 18.16
N LYS A 59 11.12 19.46 18.25
CA LYS A 59 10.24 19.94 19.32
C LYS A 59 8.80 19.40 19.21
N LYS A 60 8.43 18.86 18.04
CA LYS A 60 7.09 18.32 17.75
C LYS A 60 7.19 16.84 17.40
N ALA A 61 6.11 16.10 17.62
CA ALA A 61 5.97 14.76 17.06
C ALA A 61 5.97 14.87 15.52
N LEU A 62 6.99 14.29 14.88
CA LEU A 62 7.10 14.28 13.42
C LEU A 62 6.18 13.20 12.85
N LYS A 63 5.49 13.53 11.76
CA LYS A 63 4.87 12.53 10.89
C LYS A 63 5.87 12.16 9.81
N VAL A 64 5.76 10.94 9.27
CA VAL A 64 6.59 10.50 8.14
C VAL A 64 6.50 11.47 6.95
N THR A 65 5.32 12.06 6.71
CA THR A 65 5.09 13.07 5.66
C THR A 65 5.73 14.43 5.91
N ASP A 66 6.22 14.69 7.13
CA ASP A 66 6.99 15.90 7.44
C ASP A 66 8.47 15.75 7.03
N VAL A 67 8.96 14.51 6.89
CA VAL A 67 10.32 14.20 6.42
C VAL A 67 10.42 14.32 4.91
N CYS A 68 9.49 13.68 4.19
CA CYS A 68 9.42 13.72 2.73
C CYS A 68 7.98 13.48 2.29
N ARG A 69 7.50 14.23 1.29
CA ARG A 69 6.16 14.07 0.70
C ARG A 69 6.29 13.44 -0.67
N PHE A 70 5.52 12.40 -0.90
CA PHE A 70 5.42 11.73 -2.19
C PHE A 70 4.06 11.99 -2.83
N GLU A 71 3.99 11.84 -4.15
CA GLU A 71 2.76 12.07 -4.92
C GLU A 71 1.60 11.17 -4.45
N TRP A 72 1.91 9.95 -4.02
CA TRP A 72 0.93 8.98 -3.52
C TRP A 72 0.40 9.25 -2.10
N ASP A 73 0.94 10.24 -1.38
CA ASP A 73 0.36 10.67 -0.11
C ASP A 73 -0.99 11.38 -0.33
N ALA A 74 -1.19 12.03 -1.49
CA ALA A 74 -2.45 12.66 -1.86
C ALA A 74 -3.55 11.62 -2.16
N GLU A 75 -3.18 10.50 -2.80
CA GLU A 75 -4.09 9.38 -3.10
C GLU A 75 -4.70 8.80 -1.82
N ARG A 76 -3.89 8.63 -0.77
CA ARG A 76 -4.34 8.11 0.54
C ARG A 76 -5.33 9.03 1.24
N LYS A 77 -5.21 10.34 1.08
CA LYS A 77 -6.14 11.30 1.69
C LYS A 77 -7.54 11.19 1.05
N ALA A 78 -7.62 10.91 -0.24
CA ALA A 78 -8.88 10.66 -0.94
C ALA A 78 -9.55 9.35 -0.49
N THR A 79 -8.77 8.29 -0.24
CA THR A 79 -9.30 7.00 0.26
C THR A 79 -9.67 7.05 1.75
N ALA A 80 -8.89 7.73 2.58
CA ALA A 80 -9.20 7.89 4.01
C ALA A 80 -10.43 8.77 4.26
N SER A 81 -10.72 9.71 3.34
CA SER A 81 -11.96 10.49 3.36
C SER A 81 -13.20 9.65 3.02
N ALA A 82 -13.05 8.43 2.51
CA ALA A 82 -14.14 7.65 1.96
C ALA A 82 -14.91 6.82 2.98
N GLU A 83 -14.60 6.87 4.28
CA GLU A 83 -15.48 6.54 5.41
C GLU A 83 -14.62 6.47 6.69
N GLU A 84 -14.47 7.58 7.42
CA GLU A 84 -14.23 7.44 8.85
C GLU A 84 -15.45 6.70 9.42
N SER A 85 -15.27 5.46 9.88
CA SER A 85 -16.33 4.74 10.57
C SER A 85 -16.65 5.49 11.86
N THR A 86 -17.63 6.40 11.79
CA THR A 86 -18.15 7.14 12.93
C THR A 86 -18.50 6.16 14.05
N ARG A 87 -18.34 6.59 15.30
CA ARG A 87 -18.77 5.83 16.48
C ARG A 87 -20.19 5.26 16.34
N GLU A 88 -21.08 6.02 15.72
CA GLU A 88 -22.46 5.63 15.39
C GLU A 88 -22.55 4.41 14.47
N ARG A 89 -21.72 4.34 13.43
CA ARG A 89 -21.62 3.16 12.54
C ARG A 89 -21.10 1.94 13.31
N PHE A 90 -20.15 2.15 14.21
CA PHE A 90 -19.59 1.09 15.05
C PHE A 90 -20.65 0.55 16.05
N GLU A 91 -21.43 1.45 16.66
CA GLU A 91 -22.54 1.10 17.56
C GLU A 91 -23.67 0.38 16.80
N GLU A 92 -23.97 0.78 15.56
CA GLU A 92 -24.97 0.10 14.73
C GLU A 92 -24.54 -1.33 14.35
N LEU A 93 -23.25 -1.52 14.00
CA LEU A 93 -22.68 -2.83 13.72
C LEU A 93 -22.69 -3.72 14.96
N LYS A 94 -22.34 -3.16 16.13
CA LYS A 94 -22.39 -3.87 17.40
C LYS A 94 -23.81 -4.35 17.72
N ARG A 95 -24.82 -3.49 17.53
CA ARG A 95 -26.24 -3.84 17.69
C ARG A 95 -26.68 -4.94 16.72
N LYS A 96 -26.27 -4.88 15.45
CA LYS A 96 -26.58 -5.93 14.45
C LYS A 96 -25.89 -7.26 14.76
N ALA A 97 -24.71 -7.24 15.36
CA ALA A 97 -23.96 -8.42 15.78
C ALA A 97 -24.43 -9.03 17.11
N GLY A 98 -25.39 -8.38 17.80
CA GLY A 98 -25.95 -8.88 19.06
C GLY A 98 -25.00 -8.77 20.26
N MET A 99 -24.05 -7.84 20.25
CA MET A 99 -23.12 -7.54 21.36
C MET A 99 -23.47 -6.26 22.12
#